data_AF-A0A7V3UPI0-F1
#
_entry.id   AF-A0A7V3UPI0-F1
#
_cell.length_a   1.000
_cell.length_b   1.000
_cell.length_c   1.000
_cell.angle_alpha   90.00
_cell.angle_beta   90.00
_cell.angle_gamma   90.00
#
_symmetry.space_group_name_H-M   'P 1'
#
loop_
_entity.id
_entity.type
_entity.pdbx_description
1 polymer ?
#
loop_
_entity_poly.entity_id
_entity_poly.type
_entity_poly.pdbx_seq_one_letter_code
_entity_poly.pdbx_strand_id
1 'polypeptide(L)'
;GYLFVGDVLLNESGMQHHPLTPMTDANLVQVLGKQAKHPVGLVKYDTVRQGEQAIAQAFASLAADGYRYAIVDALDESHLREIGHACADMPLITGGSGICIGLPDNFRRKGLLKANPQAAELPAVEGKSVVLSGSCSRATQEQVAVLQQQRPSFKLDPLRLAEGPEQIDEAVAWARPLLEAGPVLIYATSKPEEVRAVQSKLGVDKASQVIENAFAEIAKRLKGLGVRKFVVAGGETSGAVVKALNVTALRIGPQIAPGVPWTTSLDANPLALVLKSGNFGSRNFFQEALEKQP
;
A
#
# COMPACT_ATOMS: atom_id res chain seq x y z
N GLY A 1 8.48 8.21 22.32
CA GLY A 1 8.85 8.76 21.00
C GLY A 1 9.82 7.87 20.23
N TYR A 2 9.93 6.59 20.58
CA TYR A 2 10.70 5.61 19.82
C TYR A 2 9.75 4.83 18.92
N LEU A 3 10.13 4.62 17.66
CA LEU A 3 9.32 3.84 16.72
C LEU A 3 9.69 2.35 16.80
N PHE A 4 8.66 1.52 16.92
CA PHE A 4 8.75 0.06 16.87
C PHE A 4 8.17 -0.48 15.57
N VAL A 5 8.71 -1.61 15.10
CA VAL A 5 8.19 -2.38 13.97
C VAL A 5 7.98 -3.82 14.46
N GLY A 6 6.74 -4.15 14.78
CA GLY A 6 6.45 -5.37 15.54
C GLY A 6 7.11 -5.30 16.92
N ASP A 7 7.85 -6.34 17.28
CA ASP A 7 8.46 -6.47 18.61
C ASP A 7 9.87 -5.85 18.73
N VAL A 8 10.37 -5.19 17.67
CA VAL A 8 11.73 -4.63 17.62
C VAL A 8 11.74 -3.13 17.33
N LEU A 9 12.85 -2.46 17.69
CA LEU A 9 13.06 -1.05 17.34
C LEU A 9 13.21 -0.86 15.83
N LEU A 10 12.88 0.34 15.35
CA LEU A 10 13.02 0.72 13.93
C LEU A 10 14.41 0.38 13.37
N ASN A 11 15.48 0.71 14.11
CA ASN A 11 16.86 0.48 13.69
C ASN A 11 17.35 -0.98 13.81
N GLU A 12 16.48 -1.88 14.25
CA GLU A 12 16.73 -3.32 14.33
C GLU A 12 15.80 -4.13 13.41
N SER A 13 14.81 -3.47 12.80
CA SER A 13 13.72 -4.08 12.03
C SER A 13 14.07 -4.56 10.61
N GLY A 14 15.29 -4.28 10.15
CA GLY A 14 15.70 -4.35 8.74
C GLY A 14 15.68 -2.98 8.05
N MET A 15 14.92 -2.00 8.56
CA MET A 15 14.91 -0.63 8.02
C MET A 15 16.26 0.08 8.13
N GLN A 16 17.16 -0.35 9.03
CA GLN A 16 18.54 0.12 9.08
C GLN A 16 19.35 -0.19 7.83
N HIS A 17 18.92 -1.17 7.02
CA HIS A 17 19.52 -1.53 5.74
C HIS A 17 18.67 -1.10 4.53
N HIS A 18 17.67 -0.23 4.72
CA HIS A 18 16.82 0.22 3.62
C HIS A 18 17.69 0.92 2.54
N PRO A 19 17.55 0.56 1.25
CA PRO A 19 18.50 0.97 0.20
C PRO A 19 18.53 2.47 -0.08
N LEU A 20 17.43 3.19 0.20
CA LEU A 20 17.32 4.64 -0.07
C LEU A 20 17.35 5.49 1.20
N THR A 21 16.84 4.96 2.31
CA THR A 21 16.57 5.72 3.54
C THR A 21 16.84 4.85 4.76
N PRO A 22 18.09 4.43 5.00
CA PRO A 22 18.44 3.57 6.12
C PRO A 22 18.11 4.27 7.44
N MET A 23 17.31 3.61 8.28
CA MET A 23 16.86 4.14 9.56
C MET A 23 17.71 3.54 10.69
N THR A 24 18.76 4.24 11.11
CA THR A 24 19.71 3.77 12.13
C THR A 24 19.43 4.30 13.54
N ASP A 25 18.37 5.09 13.69
CA ASP A 25 17.95 5.74 14.94
C ASP A 25 16.43 5.59 15.08
N ALA A 26 15.96 4.97 16.17
CA ALA A 26 14.53 4.79 16.42
C ALA A 26 13.88 5.97 17.13
N ASN A 27 14.64 6.95 17.64
CA ASN A 27 14.09 8.08 18.34
C ASN A 27 13.58 9.14 17.36
N LEU A 28 12.26 9.19 17.15
CA LEU A 28 11.65 10.08 16.16
C LEU A 28 11.85 11.56 16.48
N VAL A 29 12.03 11.93 17.75
CA VAL A 29 12.35 13.31 18.14
C VAL A 29 13.71 13.72 17.59
N GLN A 30 14.71 12.84 17.69
CA GLN A 30 16.05 13.08 17.16
C GLN A 30 16.07 13.02 15.63
N VAL A 31 15.41 12.01 15.04
CA VAL A 31 15.35 11.82 13.58
C VAL A 31 14.68 13.03 12.91
N LEU A 32 13.56 13.52 13.44
CA LEU A 32 12.91 14.73 12.90
C LEU A 32 13.71 15.99 13.25
N GLY A 33 14.30 16.07 14.44
CA GLY A 33 15.11 17.22 14.86
C GLY A 33 16.31 17.49 13.96
N LYS A 34 16.93 16.45 13.41
CA LYS A 34 18.06 16.56 12.45
C LYS A 34 17.69 17.21 11.11
N GLN A 35 16.41 17.23 10.74
CA GLN A 35 15.91 17.72 9.45
C GLN A 35 14.88 18.87 9.58
N ALA A 36 14.57 19.28 10.81
CA ALA A 36 13.62 20.34 11.11
C ALA A 36 14.35 21.64 11.48
N LYS A 37 13.78 22.79 11.06
CA LYS A 37 14.29 24.12 11.44
C LYS A 37 13.93 24.52 12.87
N HIS A 38 12.96 23.85 13.48
CA HIS A 38 12.42 24.19 14.80
C HIS A 38 12.50 22.99 15.75
N PRO A 39 12.52 23.22 17.08
CA PRO A 39 12.55 22.15 18.07
C PRO A 39 11.37 21.18 17.92
N VAL A 40 11.66 19.91 18.15
CA VAL A 40 10.70 18.80 18.15
C VAL A 40 10.47 18.37 19.59
N GLY A 41 9.21 18.42 20.03
CA GLY A 41 8.77 17.98 21.36
C GLY A 41 8.26 16.54 21.35
N LEU A 42 7.87 16.08 22.52
CA LEU A 42 7.29 14.74 22.72
C LEU A 42 6.09 14.82 23.67
N VAL A 43 4.93 14.37 23.21
CA VAL A 43 3.80 14.02 24.07
C VAL A 43 3.92 12.53 24.39
N LYS A 44 4.32 12.24 25.62
CA LYS A 44 4.63 10.88 26.10
C LYS A 44 3.36 10.06 26.30
N TYR A 45 3.51 8.74 26.24
CA TYR A 45 2.44 7.77 26.49
C TYR A 45 1.64 8.06 27.77
N ASP A 46 2.29 8.46 28.86
CA ASP A 46 1.61 8.78 30.13
C ASP A 46 0.60 9.92 30.03
N THR A 47 0.82 10.87 29.13
CA THR A 47 -0.14 11.93 28.83
C THR A 47 -1.23 11.40 27.91
N VAL A 48 -0.85 10.61 26.90
CA VAL A 48 -1.80 10.07 25.91
C VAL A 48 -2.85 9.17 26.55
N ARG A 49 -2.47 8.32 27.53
CA ARG A 49 -3.42 7.48 28.29
C ARG A 49 -4.44 8.25 29.12
N GLN A 50 -4.24 9.56 29.33
CA GLN A 50 -5.18 10.43 30.03
C GLN A 50 -6.25 11.02 29.09
N GLY A 51 -6.13 10.80 27.77
CA GLY A 51 -7.13 11.15 26.77
C GLY A 51 -7.00 12.56 26.16
N GLU A 52 -7.95 12.87 25.28
CA GLU A 52 -8.04 14.07 24.43
C GLU A 52 -7.62 15.37 25.14
N GLN A 53 -8.17 15.66 26.32
CA GLN A 53 -7.92 16.92 27.03
C GLN A 53 -6.47 17.06 27.50
N ALA A 54 -5.87 15.98 28.02
CA ALA A 54 -4.49 15.99 28.49
C ALA A 54 -3.51 16.13 27.31
N ILE A 55 -3.82 15.49 26.18
CA ILE A 55 -3.04 15.62 24.93
C ILE A 55 -3.09 17.07 24.43
N ALA A 56 -4.29 17.68 24.37
CA ALA A 56 -4.45 19.06 23.94
C ALA A 56 -3.71 20.05 24.85
N GLN A 57 -3.74 19.84 26.17
CA GLN A 57 -2.97 20.65 27.12
C GLN A 57 -1.45 20.51 26.90
N ALA A 58 -0.96 19.28 26.65
CA ALA A 58 0.45 19.07 26.34
C ALA A 58 0.87 19.74 25.03
N PHE A 59 0.01 19.74 24.00
CA PHE A 59 0.25 20.51 22.78
C PHE A 59 0.36 22.01 23.05
N ALA A 60 -0.55 22.57 23.85
CA ALA A 60 -0.52 23.99 24.23
C ALA A 60 0.75 24.34 25.01
N SER A 61 1.16 23.49 25.96
CA SER A 61 2.41 23.67 26.73
C SER A 61 3.63 23.64 25.81
N LEU A 62 3.74 22.64 24.93
CA LEU A 62 4.85 22.55 23.97
C LEU A 62 4.91 23.78 23.05
N ALA A 63 3.75 24.26 22.59
CA ALA A 63 3.69 25.46 21.75
C ALA A 63 4.15 26.72 22.52
N ALA A 64 3.79 26.85 23.80
CA ALA A 64 4.24 27.93 24.67
C ALA A 64 5.76 27.88 24.92
N ASP A 65 6.34 26.68 25.00
CA ASP A 65 7.79 26.45 25.15
C ASP A 65 8.56 26.59 23.82
N GLY A 66 7.89 26.99 22.73
CA GLY A 66 8.52 27.29 21.44
C GLY A 66 8.72 26.10 20.51
N TYR A 67 8.20 24.92 20.85
CA TYR A 67 8.19 23.77 19.94
C TYR A 67 7.21 24.00 18.78
N ARG A 68 7.58 23.52 17.58
CA ARG A 68 6.71 23.57 16.39
C ARG A 68 6.23 22.20 15.92
N TYR A 69 6.85 21.15 16.43
CA TYR A 69 6.51 19.77 16.13
C TYR A 69 6.40 19.00 17.44
N ALA A 70 5.51 18.01 17.50
CA ALA A 70 5.43 17.08 18.61
C ALA A 70 5.33 15.66 18.05
N ILE A 71 6.27 14.80 18.43
CA ILE A 71 6.06 13.35 18.33
C ILE A 71 5.06 12.96 19.41
N VAL A 72 4.12 12.09 19.10
CA VAL A 72 3.09 11.62 20.03
C VAL A 72 3.15 10.11 20.11
N ASP A 73 3.22 9.57 21.31
CA ASP A 73 3.23 8.12 21.51
C ASP A 73 1.85 7.52 21.24
N ALA A 74 1.81 6.34 20.61
CA ALA A 74 0.60 5.55 20.45
C ALA A 74 0.97 4.06 20.46
N LEU A 75 0.27 3.27 21.28
CA LEU A 75 0.47 1.81 21.38
C LEU A 75 -0.68 1.00 20.77
N ASP A 76 -1.84 1.63 20.60
CA ASP A 76 -3.05 0.99 20.07
C ASP A 76 -3.94 2.02 19.37
N GLU A 77 -5.03 1.54 18.77
CA GLU A 77 -5.97 2.37 18.02
C GLU A 77 -6.73 3.38 18.90
N SER A 78 -6.97 3.06 20.18
CA SER A 78 -7.67 3.98 21.08
C SER A 78 -6.86 5.27 21.29
N HIS A 79 -5.53 5.15 21.42
CA HIS A 79 -4.63 6.29 21.47
C HIS A 79 -4.71 7.13 20.19
N LEU A 80 -4.76 6.51 19.01
CA LEU A 80 -4.87 7.24 17.73
C LEU A 80 -6.18 8.04 17.62
N ARG A 81 -7.27 7.53 18.20
CA ARG A 81 -8.56 8.26 18.27
C ARG A 81 -8.45 9.48 19.17
N GLU A 82 -7.90 9.33 20.37
CA GLU A 82 -7.70 10.43 21.32
C GLU A 82 -6.76 11.51 20.76
N ILE A 83 -5.68 11.12 20.09
CA ILE A 83 -4.78 12.05 19.40
C ILE A 83 -5.53 12.77 18.28
N GLY A 84 -6.30 12.04 17.47
CA GLY A 84 -7.12 12.63 16.41
C GLY A 84 -8.09 13.67 16.95
N HIS A 85 -8.76 13.39 18.08
CA HIS A 85 -9.64 14.35 18.72
C HIS A 85 -8.91 15.60 19.22
N ALA A 86 -7.75 15.42 19.87
CA ALA A 86 -6.95 16.53 20.38
C ALA A 86 -6.42 17.47 19.27
N CYS A 87 -6.37 16.97 18.03
CA CYS A 87 -5.96 17.74 16.86
C CYS A 87 -7.13 18.45 16.12
N ALA A 88 -8.35 18.49 16.68
CA ALA A 88 -9.55 18.97 15.98
C ALA A 88 -9.47 20.39 15.40
N ASP A 89 -8.67 21.26 16.01
CA ASP A 89 -8.49 22.66 15.60
C ASP A 89 -7.08 22.93 15.01
N MET A 90 -6.27 21.89 14.80
CA MET A 90 -4.96 22.03 14.15
C MET A 90 -5.12 22.20 12.63
N PRO A 91 -4.54 23.25 12.02
CA PRO A 91 -4.63 23.47 10.58
C PRO A 91 -3.79 22.48 9.76
N LEU A 92 -2.80 21.84 10.37
CA LEU A 92 -1.91 20.89 9.72
C LEU A 92 -1.59 19.75 10.70
N ILE A 93 -1.73 18.52 10.22
CA ILE A 93 -1.41 17.28 10.94
C ILE A 93 -0.54 16.42 10.03
N THR A 94 0.49 15.79 10.57
CA THR A 94 1.40 14.92 9.82
C THR A 94 1.49 13.54 10.49
N GLY A 95 1.68 12.49 9.69
CA GLY A 95 1.78 11.11 10.18
C GLY A 95 1.52 10.08 9.09
N GLY A 96 1.55 8.80 9.48
CA GLY A 96 1.03 7.70 8.64
C GLY A 96 -0.51 7.65 8.66
N SER A 97 -1.12 6.66 8.02
CA SER A 97 -2.58 6.53 7.93
C SER A 97 -3.28 6.42 9.30
N GLY A 98 -2.60 5.92 10.32
CA GLY A 98 -3.16 5.75 11.66
C GLY A 98 -3.66 7.05 12.31
N ILE A 99 -3.00 8.19 12.04
CA ILE A 99 -3.44 9.48 12.60
C ILE A 99 -4.83 9.90 12.11
N CYS A 100 -5.25 9.39 10.94
CA CYS A 100 -6.54 9.71 10.35
C CYS A 100 -7.73 9.01 11.03
N ILE A 101 -7.50 8.03 11.90
CA ILE A 101 -8.57 7.20 12.48
C ILE A 101 -9.55 8.04 13.32
N GLY A 102 -9.04 8.99 14.12
CA GLY A 102 -9.88 9.88 14.95
C GLY A 102 -10.39 11.14 14.26
N LEU A 103 -9.81 11.54 13.12
CA LEU A 103 -10.13 12.84 12.49
C LEU A 103 -11.57 12.98 11.99
N PRO A 104 -12.20 11.97 11.36
CA PRO A 104 -13.59 12.07 10.92
C PRO A 104 -14.57 12.37 12.06
N ASP A 105 -14.30 11.87 13.27
CA ASP A 105 -15.17 12.06 14.43
C ASP A 105 -15.23 13.54 14.86
N ASN A 106 -14.16 14.32 14.64
CA ASN A 106 -14.16 15.76 14.89
C ASN A 106 -15.22 16.50 14.05
N PHE A 107 -15.34 16.13 12.78
CA PHE A 107 -16.34 16.73 11.90
C PHE A 107 -17.75 16.25 12.24
N ARG A 108 -17.91 14.98 12.67
CA ARG A 108 -19.21 14.44 13.12
C ARG A 108 -19.70 15.15 14.38
N ARG A 109 -18.83 15.34 15.39
CA ARG A 109 -19.13 16.06 16.63
C ARG A 109 -19.57 17.51 16.38
N LYS A 110 -18.98 18.18 15.37
CA LYS A 110 -19.36 19.52 14.92
C LYS A 110 -20.60 19.54 14.00
N GLY A 111 -21.20 18.39 13.68
CA GLY A 111 -22.34 18.28 12.76
C GLY A 111 -21.99 18.56 11.29
N LEU A 112 -20.70 18.65 10.95
CA LEU A 112 -20.20 18.96 9.60
C LEU A 112 -20.11 17.72 8.70
N LEU A 113 -20.06 16.53 9.30
CA LEU A 113 -20.02 15.25 8.60
C LEU A 113 -21.16 14.36 9.08
N LYS A 114 -22.06 13.99 8.17
CA LYS A 114 -23.10 12.99 8.45
C LYS A 114 -22.53 11.59 8.30
N ALA A 115 -23.04 10.65 9.10
CA ALA A 115 -22.75 9.24 8.90
C ALA A 115 -23.26 8.80 7.52
N ASN A 116 -22.42 8.13 6.75
CA ASN A 116 -22.78 7.52 5.47
C ASN A 116 -22.38 6.05 5.51
N PRO A 117 -23.32 5.12 5.78
CA PRO A 117 -23.00 3.69 5.83
C PRO A 117 -22.57 3.13 4.47
N GLN A 118 -22.91 3.82 3.38
CA GLN A 118 -22.63 3.44 2.01
C GLN A 118 -21.34 4.10 1.45
N ALA A 119 -20.55 4.77 2.30
CA ALA A 119 -19.36 5.51 1.86
C ALA A 119 -18.31 4.63 1.16
N ALA A 120 -18.29 3.34 1.48
CA ALA A 120 -17.39 2.35 0.88
C ALA A 120 -18.06 1.49 -0.19
N GLU A 121 -19.32 1.77 -0.58
CA GLU A 121 -19.97 1.03 -1.66
C GLU A 121 -19.33 1.38 -3.01
N LEU A 122 -18.99 0.35 -3.77
CA LEU A 122 -18.48 0.48 -5.13
C LEU A 122 -19.58 0.11 -6.13
N PRO A 123 -19.59 0.73 -7.33
CA PRO A 123 -20.44 0.25 -8.41
C PRO A 123 -20.01 -1.17 -8.80
N ALA A 124 -20.95 -1.97 -9.26
CA ALA A 124 -20.64 -3.30 -9.79
C ALA A 124 -19.73 -3.18 -11.03
N VAL A 125 -18.73 -4.04 -11.13
CA VAL A 125 -17.78 -4.04 -12.26
C VAL A 125 -17.81 -5.39 -12.98
N GLU A 126 -18.59 -5.42 -14.06
CA GLU A 126 -18.62 -6.58 -14.96
C GLU A 126 -17.29 -6.75 -15.73
N GLY A 127 -17.03 -7.99 -16.13
CA GLY A 127 -15.86 -8.37 -16.92
C GLY A 127 -14.90 -9.29 -16.19
N LYS A 128 -13.79 -9.57 -16.86
CA LYS A 128 -12.83 -10.59 -16.43
C LYS A 128 -11.85 -10.03 -15.40
N SER A 129 -11.16 -10.92 -14.69
CA SER A 129 -10.26 -10.55 -13.59
C SER A 129 -8.87 -11.14 -13.78
N VAL A 130 -7.85 -10.44 -13.31
CA VAL A 130 -6.45 -10.90 -13.35
C VAL A 130 -5.72 -10.52 -12.07
N VAL A 131 -4.78 -11.37 -11.68
CA VAL A 131 -3.77 -11.05 -10.65
C VAL A 131 -2.43 -10.78 -11.34
N LEU A 132 -1.85 -9.61 -11.09
CA LEU A 132 -0.52 -9.19 -11.57
C LEU A 132 0.41 -9.00 -10.38
N SER A 133 1.46 -9.83 -10.26
CA SER A 133 2.33 -9.82 -9.09
C SER A 133 3.79 -9.57 -9.44
N GLY A 134 4.29 -8.36 -9.21
CA GLY A 134 5.70 -7.99 -9.40
C GLY A 134 6.51 -7.91 -8.12
N SER A 135 5.87 -7.83 -6.94
CA SER A 135 6.59 -7.76 -5.67
C SER A 135 7.32 -9.07 -5.35
N CYS A 136 8.55 -8.95 -4.87
CA CYS A 136 9.36 -10.07 -4.36
C CYS A 136 9.41 -10.13 -2.82
N SER A 137 8.51 -9.44 -2.12
CA SER A 137 8.43 -9.53 -0.66
C SER A 137 8.09 -10.95 -0.20
N ARG A 138 8.45 -11.29 1.04
CA ARG A 138 8.13 -12.60 1.63
C ARG A 138 6.62 -12.89 1.60
N ALA A 139 5.80 -11.92 2.01
CA ALA A 139 4.34 -12.07 1.99
C ALA A 139 3.81 -12.34 0.58
N THR A 140 4.33 -11.64 -0.44
CA THR A 140 3.90 -11.86 -1.83
C THR A 140 4.36 -13.22 -2.37
N GLN A 141 5.57 -13.67 -2.02
CA GLN A 141 6.05 -15.02 -2.38
C GLN A 141 5.11 -16.10 -1.83
N GLU A 142 4.68 -15.98 -0.57
CA GLU A 142 3.75 -16.92 0.06
C GLU A 142 2.35 -16.86 -0.59
N GLN A 143 1.84 -15.66 -0.89
CA GLN A 143 0.56 -15.45 -1.56
C GLN A 143 0.53 -16.00 -3.00
N VAL A 144 1.61 -15.79 -3.76
CA VAL A 144 1.78 -16.36 -5.10
C VAL A 144 1.79 -17.88 -5.01
N ALA A 145 2.59 -18.46 -4.11
CA ALA A 145 2.67 -19.92 -3.96
C ALA A 145 1.31 -20.56 -3.66
N VAL A 146 0.46 -19.90 -2.86
CA VAL A 146 -0.92 -20.37 -2.61
C VAL A 146 -1.79 -20.26 -3.85
N LEU A 147 -1.80 -19.11 -4.52
CA LEU A 147 -2.67 -18.90 -5.68
C LEU A 147 -2.30 -19.83 -6.86
N GLN A 148 -1.01 -20.15 -7.02
CA GLN A 148 -0.54 -21.08 -8.05
C GLN A 148 -1.13 -22.48 -7.92
N GLN A 149 -1.49 -22.91 -6.70
CA GLN A 149 -2.13 -24.21 -6.48
C GLN A 149 -3.61 -24.21 -6.90
N GLN A 150 -4.20 -23.03 -7.09
CA GLN A 150 -5.64 -22.86 -7.29
C GLN A 150 -5.98 -22.31 -8.67
N ARG A 151 -5.08 -21.56 -9.32
CA ARG A 151 -5.33 -20.83 -10.56
C ARG A 151 -4.21 -21.01 -11.57
N PRO A 152 -4.53 -21.01 -12.88
CA PRO A 152 -3.52 -20.96 -13.93
C PRO A 152 -2.58 -19.78 -13.72
N SER A 153 -1.28 -20.05 -13.84
CA SER A 153 -0.23 -19.09 -13.50
C SER A 153 0.86 -19.05 -14.57
N PHE A 154 1.32 -17.84 -14.92
CA PHE A 154 2.40 -17.60 -15.87
C PHE A 154 3.52 -16.80 -15.21
N LYS A 155 4.74 -17.35 -15.18
CA LYS A 155 5.93 -16.68 -14.63
C LYS A 155 6.62 -15.88 -15.74
N LEU A 156 6.84 -14.60 -15.48
CA LEU A 156 7.68 -13.73 -16.29
C LEU A 156 9.15 -13.92 -15.89
N ASP A 157 10.03 -13.92 -16.89
CA ASP A 157 11.48 -13.99 -16.72
C ASP A 157 12.08 -12.62 -17.08
N PRO A 158 12.59 -11.85 -16.11
CA PRO A 158 13.16 -10.54 -16.36
C PRO A 158 14.32 -10.54 -17.37
N LEU A 159 15.07 -11.64 -17.49
CA LEU A 159 16.15 -11.74 -18.47
C LEU A 159 15.59 -11.83 -19.89
N ARG A 160 14.55 -12.63 -20.11
CA ARG A 160 13.85 -12.71 -21.41
C ARG A 160 13.17 -11.38 -21.76
N LEU A 161 12.55 -10.72 -20.78
CA LEU A 161 11.96 -9.39 -20.98
C LEU A 161 12.98 -8.32 -21.34
N ALA A 162 14.25 -8.49 -20.94
CA ALA A 162 15.32 -7.57 -21.30
C ALA A 162 15.85 -7.79 -22.73
N GLU A 163 15.60 -8.95 -23.32
CA GLU A 163 15.97 -9.31 -24.69
C GLU A 163 14.94 -8.81 -25.72
N GLY A 164 13.65 -8.81 -25.36
CA GLY A 164 12.58 -8.35 -26.23
C GLY A 164 11.16 -8.52 -25.65
N PRO A 165 10.12 -8.11 -26.40
CA PRO A 165 8.73 -8.14 -25.96
C PRO A 165 8.06 -9.51 -26.11
N GLU A 166 8.73 -10.54 -26.63
CA GLU A 166 8.12 -11.82 -27.02
C GLU A 166 7.40 -12.49 -25.84
N GLN A 167 7.96 -12.41 -24.65
CA GLN A 167 7.32 -12.99 -23.46
C GLN A 167 6.03 -12.26 -23.06
N ILE A 168 5.87 -10.98 -23.41
CA ILE A 168 4.61 -10.24 -23.23
C ILE A 168 3.55 -10.84 -24.15
N ASP A 169 3.89 -11.11 -25.41
CA ASP A 169 3.00 -11.76 -26.37
C ASP A 169 2.58 -13.16 -25.90
N GLU A 170 3.55 -13.95 -25.42
CA GLU A 170 3.31 -15.27 -24.83
C GLU A 170 2.32 -15.21 -23.67
N ALA A 171 2.55 -14.30 -22.70
CA ALA A 171 1.70 -14.16 -21.53
C ALA A 171 0.27 -13.76 -21.89
N VAL A 172 0.09 -12.83 -22.84
CA VAL A 172 -1.23 -12.38 -23.29
C VAL A 172 -1.96 -13.46 -24.09
N ALA A 173 -1.25 -14.15 -24.99
CA ALA A 173 -1.80 -15.26 -25.76
C ALA A 173 -2.22 -16.42 -24.87
N TRP A 174 -1.40 -16.75 -23.87
CA TRP A 174 -1.70 -17.74 -22.84
C TRP A 174 -2.92 -17.37 -21.99
N ALA A 175 -3.03 -16.11 -21.56
CA ALA A 175 -4.12 -15.67 -20.70
C ALA A 175 -5.48 -15.63 -21.44
N ARG A 176 -5.49 -15.26 -22.73
CA ARG A 176 -6.70 -15.03 -23.51
C ARG A 176 -7.78 -16.13 -23.39
N PRO A 177 -7.50 -17.42 -23.66
CA PRO A 177 -8.51 -18.47 -23.56
C PRO A 177 -8.90 -18.79 -22.10
N LEU A 178 -7.99 -18.58 -21.14
CA LEU A 178 -8.20 -18.93 -19.74
C LEU A 178 -9.07 -17.94 -18.99
N LEU A 179 -9.05 -16.66 -19.41
CA LEU A 179 -9.81 -15.59 -18.78
C LEU A 179 -11.33 -15.79 -18.88
N GLU A 180 -11.82 -16.62 -19.82
CA GLU A 180 -13.24 -17.01 -19.88
C GLU A 180 -13.62 -18.00 -18.77
N ALA A 181 -12.68 -18.85 -18.34
CA ALA A 181 -12.90 -19.85 -17.29
C ALA A 181 -12.67 -19.26 -15.88
N GLY A 182 -11.94 -18.14 -15.78
CA GLY A 182 -11.77 -17.41 -14.54
C GLY A 182 -10.45 -16.64 -14.45
N PRO A 183 -10.14 -16.10 -13.26
CA PRO A 183 -8.95 -15.29 -13.06
C PRO A 183 -7.66 -16.09 -13.24
N VAL A 184 -6.66 -15.46 -13.87
CA VAL A 184 -5.30 -15.99 -14.01
C VAL A 184 -4.30 -15.16 -13.20
N LEU A 185 -3.17 -15.77 -12.86
CA LEU A 185 -2.02 -15.11 -12.25
C LEU A 185 -0.91 -14.90 -13.29
N ILE A 186 -0.42 -13.68 -13.43
CA ILE A 186 0.83 -13.38 -14.13
C ILE A 186 1.78 -12.76 -13.12
N TYR A 187 2.97 -13.33 -12.95
CA TYR A 187 3.87 -12.93 -11.87
C TYR A 187 5.34 -12.89 -12.27
N ALA A 188 6.09 -11.96 -11.69
CA ALA A 188 7.56 -11.90 -11.70
C ALA A 188 8.13 -12.09 -10.28
N THR A 189 7.28 -12.39 -9.30
CA THR A 189 7.67 -12.69 -7.91
C THR A 189 8.68 -13.84 -7.88
N SER A 190 9.84 -13.56 -7.27
CA SER A 190 10.99 -14.46 -7.22
C SER A 190 11.63 -14.43 -5.84
N LYS A 191 12.39 -15.48 -5.53
CA LYS A 191 13.16 -15.56 -4.29
C LYS A 191 14.36 -14.59 -4.30
N PRO A 192 14.88 -14.16 -3.14
CA PRO A 192 15.97 -13.19 -3.07
C PRO A 192 17.21 -13.57 -3.90
N GLU A 193 17.56 -14.84 -3.97
CA GLU A 193 18.68 -15.35 -4.77
C GLU A 193 18.48 -15.18 -6.28
N GLU A 194 17.26 -15.44 -6.78
CA GLU A 194 16.89 -15.22 -8.19
C GLU A 194 16.92 -13.73 -8.52
N VAL A 195 16.38 -12.89 -7.63
CA VAL A 195 16.39 -11.43 -7.78
C VAL A 195 17.83 -10.92 -7.87
N ARG A 196 18.73 -11.36 -6.98
CA ARG A 196 20.14 -10.98 -7.03
C ARG A 196 20.80 -11.43 -8.34
N ALA A 197 20.53 -12.65 -8.79
CA ALA A 197 21.09 -13.16 -10.05
C ALA A 197 20.66 -12.32 -11.27
N VAL A 198 19.39 -11.90 -11.32
CA VAL A 198 18.87 -10.99 -12.35
C VAL A 198 19.52 -9.62 -12.24
N GLN A 199 19.57 -9.05 -11.03
CA GLN A 199 20.17 -7.73 -10.80
C GLN A 199 21.67 -7.69 -11.11
N SER A 200 22.41 -8.78 -10.88
CA SER A 200 23.82 -8.89 -11.27
C SER A 200 24.03 -8.87 -12.79
N LYS A 201 23.04 -9.32 -13.58
CA LYS A 201 23.12 -9.33 -15.05
C LYS A 201 22.60 -8.04 -15.68
N LEU A 202 21.53 -7.48 -15.15
CA LEU A 202 20.83 -6.33 -15.74
C LEU A 202 21.15 -4.99 -15.06
N GLY A 203 21.58 -5.02 -13.80
CA GLY A 203 21.51 -3.88 -12.89
C GLY A 203 20.15 -3.78 -12.19
N VAL A 204 20.13 -3.17 -11.00
CA VAL A 204 18.93 -3.05 -10.16
C VAL A 204 17.82 -2.28 -10.88
N ASP A 205 18.14 -1.09 -11.39
CA ASP A 205 17.16 -0.20 -12.02
C ASP A 205 16.56 -0.82 -13.30
N LYS A 206 17.42 -1.39 -14.15
CA LYS A 206 16.98 -2.04 -15.39
C LYS A 206 16.10 -3.25 -15.08
N ALA A 207 16.46 -4.07 -14.08
CA ALA A 207 15.66 -5.22 -13.67
C ALA A 207 14.24 -4.82 -13.19
N SER A 208 14.11 -3.72 -12.45
CA SER A 208 12.80 -3.20 -12.06
C SER A 208 12.03 -2.68 -13.27
N GLN A 209 12.68 -1.85 -14.09
CA GLN A 209 12.04 -1.19 -15.23
C GLN A 209 11.49 -2.17 -16.27
N VAL A 210 12.20 -3.27 -16.57
CA VAL A 210 11.71 -4.27 -17.55
C VAL A 210 10.45 -4.97 -17.05
N ILE A 211 10.38 -5.28 -15.74
CA ILE A 211 9.20 -5.90 -15.11
C ILE A 211 8.03 -4.92 -15.11
N GLU A 212 8.26 -3.68 -14.71
CA GLU A 212 7.23 -2.62 -14.70
C GLU A 212 6.65 -2.36 -16.09
N ASN A 213 7.50 -2.26 -17.11
CA ASN A 213 7.08 -2.07 -18.50
C ASN A 213 6.28 -3.26 -19.02
N ALA A 214 6.71 -4.49 -18.70
CA ALA A 214 5.99 -5.69 -19.08
C ALA A 214 4.59 -5.72 -18.44
N PHE A 215 4.46 -5.47 -17.14
CA PHE A 215 3.16 -5.43 -16.48
C PHE A 215 2.25 -4.30 -16.98
N ALA A 216 2.81 -3.12 -17.28
CA ALA A 216 2.09 -2.03 -17.90
C ALA A 216 1.47 -2.45 -19.25
N GLU A 217 2.27 -3.09 -20.11
CA GLU A 217 1.82 -3.52 -21.43
C GLU A 217 0.83 -4.69 -21.37
N ILE A 218 1.10 -5.68 -20.51
CA ILE A 218 0.18 -6.80 -20.24
C ILE A 218 -1.16 -6.25 -19.75
N ALA A 219 -1.17 -5.34 -18.76
CA ALA A 219 -2.42 -4.77 -18.23
C ALA A 219 -3.25 -4.07 -19.30
N LYS A 220 -2.61 -3.25 -20.17
CA LYS A 220 -3.28 -2.60 -21.31
C LYS A 220 -3.92 -3.61 -22.26
N ARG A 221 -3.18 -4.65 -22.65
CA ARG A 221 -3.66 -5.67 -23.58
C ARG A 221 -4.78 -6.50 -22.97
N LEU A 222 -4.65 -6.87 -21.70
CA LEU A 222 -5.69 -7.58 -20.96
C LEU A 222 -6.97 -6.75 -20.81
N LYS A 223 -6.86 -5.43 -20.57
CA LYS A 223 -8.02 -4.51 -20.63
C LYS A 223 -8.73 -4.60 -21.97
N GLY A 224 -7.97 -4.64 -23.08
CA GLY A 224 -8.50 -4.86 -24.43
C GLY A 224 -9.18 -6.21 -24.64
N LEU A 225 -8.87 -7.23 -23.83
CA LEU A 225 -9.51 -8.55 -23.83
C LEU A 225 -10.73 -8.66 -22.90
N GLY A 226 -11.19 -7.53 -22.35
CA GLY A 226 -12.35 -7.48 -21.45
C GLY A 226 -12.01 -7.70 -19.98
N VAL A 227 -10.74 -7.65 -19.59
CA VAL A 227 -10.37 -7.61 -18.17
C VAL A 227 -10.70 -6.24 -17.61
N ARG A 228 -11.46 -6.24 -16.52
CA ARG A 228 -11.94 -5.02 -15.84
C ARG A 228 -11.56 -4.98 -14.37
N LYS A 229 -11.09 -6.11 -13.82
CA LYS A 229 -10.77 -6.28 -12.41
C LYS A 229 -9.31 -6.70 -12.24
N PHE A 230 -8.50 -5.82 -11.68
CA PHE A 230 -7.05 -5.98 -11.56
C PHE A 230 -6.65 -6.07 -10.10
N VAL A 231 -6.09 -7.20 -9.69
CA VAL A 231 -5.44 -7.35 -8.39
C VAL A 231 -3.94 -7.26 -8.60
N VAL A 232 -3.31 -6.19 -8.12
CA VAL A 232 -1.90 -5.88 -8.40
C VAL A 232 -1.09 -5.92 -7.10
N ALA A 233 0.05 -6.62 -7.11
CA ALA A 233 0.97 -6.71 -5.98
C ALA A 233 2.35 -6.13 -6.30
N GLY A 234 2.77 -5.15 -5.48
CA GLY A 234 4.01 -4.36 -5.64
C GLY A 234 3.70 -2.89 -5.85
N GLY A 235 4.42 -1.99 -5.17
CA GLY A 235 4.15 -0.55 -5.25
C GLY A 235 4.48 0.01 -6.63
N GLU A 236 5.66 -0.32 -7.13
CA GLU A 236 6.18 0.03 -8.45
C GLU A 236 5.30 -0.60 -9.55
N THR A 237 4.96 -1.89 -9.40
CA THR A 237 4.04 -2.58 -10.32
C THR A 237 2.66 -1.95 -10.34
N SER A 238 2.11 -1.58 -9.17
CA SER A 238 0.83 -0.89 -9.05
C SER A 238 0.88 0.48 -9.76
N GLY A 239 1.95 1.25 -9.56
CA GLY A 239 2.16 2.52 -10.25
C GLY A 239 2.23 2.38 -11.76
N ALA A 240 3.01 1.41 -12.26
CA ALA A 240 3.14 1.13 -13.69
C ALA A 240 1.80 0.72 -14.32
N VAL A 241 1.06 -0.19 -13.68
CA VAL A 241 -0.26 -0.67 -14.14
C VAL A 241 -1.31 0.45 -14.14
N VAL A 242 -1.43 1.21 -13.05
CA VAL A 242 -2.38 2.34 -12.94
C VAL A 242 -2.11 3.39 -14.02
N LYS A 243 -0.84 3.77 -14.22
CA LYS A 243 -0.42 4.71 -15.26
C LYS A 243 -0.75 4.17 -16.65
N ALA A 244 -0.48 2.90 -16.90
CA ALA A 244 -0.71 2.24 -18.18
C ALA A 244 -2.21 2.15 -18.53
N LEU A 245 -3.06 1.94 -17.53
CA LEU A 245 -4.52 1.88 -17.67
C LEU A 245 -5.19 3.27 -17.75
N ASN A 246 -4.40 4.34 -17.60
CA ASN A 246 -4.81 5.75 -17.56
C ASN A 246 -5.82 6.04 -16.43
N VAL A 247 -5.61 5.46 -15.25
CA VAL A 247 -6.45 5.71 -14.07
C VAL A 247 -5.89 6.90 -13.30
N THR A 248 -6.65 7.98 -13.24
CA THR A 248 -6.25 9.25 -12.60
C THR A 248 -6.87 9.46 -11.23
N ALA A 249 -7.95 8.75 -10.92
CA ALA A 249 -8.65 8.85 -9.65
C ALA A 249 -9.32 7.51 -9.31
N LEU A 250 -9.45 7.26 -8.00
CA LEU A 250 -10.04 6.05 -7.45
C LEU A 250 -11.13 6.40 -6.44
N ARG A 251 -12.27 5.74 -6.57
CA ARG A 251 -13.24 5.63 -5.48
C ARG A 251 -12.79 4.51 -4.55
N ILE A 252 -12.67 4.83 -3.26
CA ILE A 252 -12.27 3.86 -2.23
C ILE A 252 -13.47 3.04 -1.80
N GLY A 253 -13.30 1.72 -1.81
CA GLY A 253 -14.34 0.75 -1.48
C GLY A 253 -14.06 -0.05 -0.21
N PRO A 254 -14.65 -1.25 -0.09
CA PRO A 254 -14.52 -2.06 1.11
C PRO A 254 -13.09 -2.56 1.29
N GLN A 255 -12.68 -2.67 2.55
CA GLN A 255 -11.38 -3.18 2.94
C GLN A 255 -11.29 -4.70 2.70
N ILE A 256 -10.22 -5.15 2.04
CA ILE A 256 -9.89 -6.57 1.88
C ILE A 256 -8.98 -7.01 3.03
N ALA A 257 -7.91 -6.24 3.25
CA ALA A 257 -6.95 -6.37 4.35
C ALA A 257 -6.59 -4.98 4.90
N PRO A 258 -6.03 -4.84 6.11
CA PRO A 258 -5.64 -3.54 6.66
C PRO A 258 -4.82 -2.72 5.65
N GLY A 259 -5.30 -1.54 5.26
CA GLY A 259 -4.62 -0.67 4.29
C GLY A 259 -4.76 -1.07 2.82
N VAL A 260 -5.54 -2.10 2.48
CA VAL A 260 -5.75 -2.57 1.10
C VAL A 260 -7.24 -2.75 0.80
N PRO A 261 -7.90 -1.73 0.23
CA PRO A 261 -9.30 -1.81 -0.19
C PRO A 261 -9.43 -2.24 -1.66
N TRP A 262 -10.64 -2.68 -2.03
CA TRP A 262 -11.08 -2.57 -3.42
C TRP A 262 -11.27 -1.10 -3.79
N THR A 263 -11.00 -0.77 -5.03
CA THR A 263 -11.23 0.58 -5.57
C THR A 263 -11.83 0.49 -6.97
N THR A 264 -12.51 1.54 -7.44
CA THR A 264 -12.89 1.68 -8.85
C THR A 264 -12.35 2.96 -9.45
N SER A 265 -11.98 2.93 -10.74
CA SER A 265 -11.78 4.18 -11.48
C SER A 265 -13.09 4.97 -11.61
N LEU A 266 -12.99 6.25 -11.98
CA LEU A 266 -14.15 7.15 -12.07
C LEU A 266 -14.75 7.24 -13.49
N ASP A 267 -14.23 6.46 -14.44
CA ASP A 267 -14.71 6.44 -15.82
C ASP A 267 -16.12 5.84 -15.93
N ALA A 268 -16.84 6.18 -16.99
CA ALA A 268 -18.16 5.60 -17.30
C ALA A 268 -18.13 4.06 -17.41
N ASN A 269 -16.98 3.51 -17.78
CA ASN A 269 -16.73 2.08 -17.85
C ASN A 269 -15.60 1.75 -16.85
N PRO A 270 -15.90 1.62 -15.55
CA PRO A 270 -14.89 1.64 -14.50
C PRO A 270 -14.01 0.38 -14.53
N LEU A 271 -12.77 0.54 -14.07
CA LEU A 271 -11.90 -0.57 -13.71
C LEU A 271 -11.95 -0.77 -12.21
N ALA A 272 -12.12 -2.00 -11.73
CA ALA A 272 -11.89 -2.30 -10.33
C ALA A 272 -10.42 -2.64 -10.12
N LEU A 273 -9.79 -2.03 -9.12
CA LEU A 273 -8.39 -2.24 -8.80
C LEU A 273 -8.19 -2.54 -7.32
N VAL A 274 -7.29 -3.49 -7.05
CA VAL A 274 -6.66 -3.70 -5.75
C VAL A 274 -5.18 -3.42 -5.92
N LEU A 275 -4.65 -2.47 -5.15
CA LEU A 275 -3.24 -2.07 -5.22
C LEU A 275 -2.56 -2.45 -3.91
N LYS A 276 -1.97 -3.65 -3.88
CA LYS A 276 -1.39 -4.24 -2.68
C LYS A 276 0.10 -3.94 -2.61
N SER A 277 0.53 -3.22 -1.57
CA SER A 277 1.96 -3.12 -1.24
C SER A 277 2.52 -4.49 -0.81
N GLY A 278 3.81 -4.72 -1.02
CA GLY A 278 4.43 -6.03 -0.91
C GLY A 278 4.16 -6.77 0.40
N ASN A 279 4.23 -6.12 1.55
CA ASN A 279 4.12 -6.79 2.86
C ASN A 279 2.69 -6.94 3.40
N PHE A 280 1.68 -6.51 2.64
CA PHE A 280 0.30 -6.46 3.12
C PHE A 280 -0.51 -7.72 2.76
N GLY A 281 -1.57 -7.97 3.52
CA GLY A 281 -2.53 -9.04 3.27
C GLY A 281 -2.15 -10.38 3.90
N SER A 282 -3.16 -11.24 4.09
CA SER A 282 -2.97 -12.62 4.58
C SER A 282 -2.24 -13.48 3.54
N ARG A 283 -1.88 -14.71 3.91
CA ARG A 283 -1.37 -15.71 2.96
C ARG A 283 -2.37 -16.02 1.82
N ASN A 284 -3.68 -15.88 2.08
CA ASN A 284 -4.74 -16.15 1.12
C ASN A 284 -5.24 -14.87 0.40
N PHE A 285 -4.53 -13.75 0.54
CA PHE A 285 -4.98 -12.43 0.12
C PHE A 285 -5.53 -12.39 -1.32
N PHE A 286 -4.86 -13.02 -2.29
CA PHE A 286 -5.35 -13.00 -3.66
C PHE A 286 -6.67 -13.73 -3.83
N GLN A 287 -6.87 -14.86 -3.15
CA GLN A 287 -8.15 -15.56 -3.15
C GLN A 287 -9.24 -14.69 -2.50
N GLU A 288 -8.97 -14.14 -1.32
CA GLU A 288 -9.89 -13.25 -0.60
C GLU A 288 -10.28 -12.03 -1.45
N ALA A 289 -9.33 -11.42 -2.15
CA ALA A 289 -9.57 -10.30 -3.05
C ALA A 289 -10.48 -10.72 -4.21
N LEU A 290 -10.21 -11.88 -4.84
CA LEU A 290 -10.97 -12.37 -5.97
C LEU A 290 -12.41 -12.78 -5.58
N GLU A 291 -12.63 -13.29 -4.36
CA GLU A 291 -13.96 -13.63 -3.85
C GLU A 291 -14.80 -12.40 -3.50
N LYS A 292 -14.15 -11.28 -3.13
CA LYS A 292 -14.79 -10.01 -2.76
C LYS A 292 -14.84 -8.98 -3.89
N GLN A 293 -14.71 -9.41 -5.14
CA GLN A 293 -14.74 -8.50 -6.29
C GLN A 293 -16.07 -7.73 -6.37
N PRO A 294 -16.05 -6.41 -6.67
CA PRO A 294 -17.24 -5.67 -7.05
C PRO A 294 -17.70 -6.04 -8.46
#